data_AF-A0A1X0VCI4-F1
#
_entry.id   AF-A0A1X0VCI4-F1
#
_cell.length_a   1.000
_cell.length_b   1.000
_cell.length_c   1.000
_cell.angle_alpha   90.00
_cell.angle_beta   90.00
_cell.angle_gamma   90.00
#
_symmetry.space_group_name_H-M   'P 1'
#
loop_
_entity.id
_entity.type
_entity.pdbx_description
1 polymer ?
#
loop_
_entity_poly.entity_id
_entity_poly.type
_entity_poly.pdbx_seq_one_letter_code
_entity_poly.pdbx_strand_id
1 'polypeptide(L)'
;MTKQFYDDFSKLPIAKMAQSIADMTYLFNETKVPTSHYKAQLSKGFEEMVEASVSVSLVNTIFNTLQALQKESPKLFYQAMLCLDTKVKPSSITPSQYQAMEFTWSQFELNKKKNILDKDFIQMFNQVEENGLTYYTQNQQETNDNE
;
A
#
# COMPACT_ATOMS: atom_id res chain seq x y z
N MET A 1 10.70 35.27 15.56
CA MET A 1 10.25 33.88 15.35
C MET A 1 10.47 33.12 16.64
N THR A 2 9.44 32.47 17.17
CA THR A 2 9.53 31.65 18.38
C THR A 2 10.26 30.37 18.03
N LYS A 3 11.36 30.10 18.74
CA LYS A 3 12.18 28.89 18.56
C LYS A 3 11.33 27.64 18.75
N GLN A 4 11.33 26.73 17.78
CA GLN A 4 10.56 25.48 17.85
C GLN A 4 11.44 24.33 18.33
N PHE A 5 10.83 23.32 18.96
CA PHE A 5 11.54 22.12 19.43
C PHE A 5 12.34 21.42 18.31
N TYR A 6 11.81 21.45 17.09
CA TYR A 6 12.47 20.95 15.89
C TYR A 6 13.85 21.59 15.62
N ASP A 7 14.00 22.89 15.87
CA ASP A 7 15.23 23.65 15.58
C ASP A 7 16.41 23.21 16.46
N ASP A 8 16.10 22.68 17.64
CA ASP A 8 17.08 22.11 18.57
C ASP A 8 17.25 20.61 18.35
N PHE A 9 16.15 19.89 18.09
CA PHE A 9 16.17 18.45 17.84
C PHE A 9 17.06 18.08 16.65
N SER A 10 16.95 18.81 15.53
CA SER A 10 17.74 18.57 14.30
C SER A 10 19.26 18.71 14.49
N LYS A 11 19.71 19.34 15.57
CA LYS A 11 21.13 19.55 15.89
C LYS A 11 21.70 18.53 16.87
N LEU A 12 20.86 17.64 17.40
CA LEU A 12 21.29 16.64 18.39
C LEU A 12 22.10 15.51 17.75
N PRO A 13 23.06 14.90 18.47
CA PRO A 13 23.64 13.62 18.07
C PRO A 13 22.56 12.52 18.01
N ILE A 14 22.72 11.52 17.13
CA ILE A 14 21.75 10.43 16.91
C ILE A 14 21.30 9.77 18.22
N ALA A 15 22.22 9.51 19.16
CA ALA A 15 21.89 8.90 20.45
C ALA A 15 20.95 9.79 21.30
N LYS A 16 21.10 11.11 21.23
CA LYS A 16 20.25 12.09 21.92
C LYS A 16 18.91 12.25 21.20
N MET A 17 18.90 12.27 19.87
CA MET A 17 17.67 12.23 19.07
C MET A 17 16.83 11.00 19.41
N ALA A 18 17.45 9.81 19.41
CA ALA A 18 16.79 8.55 19.74
C ALA A 18 16.18 8.57 21.15
N GLN A 19 16.89 9.12 22.13
CA GLN A 19 16.37 9.25 23.48
C GLN A 19 15.19 10.23 23.54
N SER A 20 15.30 11.39 22.89
CA SER A 20 14.20 12.36 22.84
C SER A 20 12.95 11.78 22.16
N ILE A 21 13.10 10.94 21.13
CA ILE A 21 11.96 10.23 20.53
C ILE A 21 11.36 9.24 21.52
N ALA A 22 12.17 8.44 22.21
CA ALA A 22 11.69 7.51 23.23
C ALA A 22 10.93 8.23 24.35
N ASP A 23 11.43 9.38 24.80
CA ASP A 23 10.76 10.21 25.80
C ASP A 23 9.42 10.75 25.29
N MET A 24 9.37 11.23 24.04
CA MET A 24 8.12 11.66 23.40
C MET A 24 7.12 10.51 23.24
N THR A 25 7.60 9.31 22.89
CA THR A 25 6.76 8.11 22.80
C THR A 25 6.23 7.69 24.17
N TYR A 26 7.01 7.83 25.24
CA TYR A 26 6.52 7.60 26.59
C TYR A 26 5.42 8.59 26.98
N LEU A 27 5.51 9.86 26.56
CA LEU A 27 4.42 10.82 26.78
C LEU A 27 3.11 10.43 26.08
N PHE A 28 3.19 9.59 25.04
CA PHE A 28 2.03 8.94 24.44
C PHE A 28 1.69 7.65 25.19
N ASN A 29 0.82 7.76 26.19
CA ASN A 29 0.27 6.62 26.95
C ASN A 29 1.34 5.71 27.61
N GLU A 30 2.43 6.29 28.11
CA GLU A 30 3.52 5.55 28.77
C GLU A 30 4.13 4.45 27.90
N THR A 31 4.04 4.60 26.58
CA THR A 31 4.53 3.60 25.62
C THR A 31 6.04 3.48 25.70
N LYS A 32 6.54 2.29 26.03
CA LYS A 32 7.99 2.03 26.18
C LYS A 32 8.55 1.35 24.94
N VAL A 33 9.23 2.12 24.11
CA VAL A 33 10.03 1.59 22.98
C VAL A 33 11.51 1.77 23.31
N PRO A 34 12.35 0.72 23.19
CA PRO A 34 13.78 0.82 23.49
C PRO A 34 14.49 1.89 22.66
N THR A 35 15.33 2.72 23.29
CA THR A 35 16.14 3.74 22.60
C THR A 35 17.00 3.17 21.47
N SER A 36 17.42 1.91 21.58
CA SER A 36 18.16 1.18 20.53
C SER A 36 17.36 1.06 19.22
N HIS A 37 16.03 0.92 19.28
CA HIS A 37 15.16 0.87 18.11
C HIS A 37 15.25 2.18 17.31
N TYR A 38 15.03 3.32 17.97
CA TYR A 38 15.11 4.63 17.31
C TYR A 38 16.51 4.95 16.82
N LYS A 39 17.55 4.58 17.60
CA LYS A 39 18.93 4.75 17.17
C LYS A 39 19.20 3.98 15.88
N ALA A 40 18.73 2.73 15.77
CA ALA A 40 18.87 1.94 14.55
C ALA A 40 18.16 2.60 13.35
N GLN A 41 16.92 3.08 13.53
CA GLN A 41 16.17 3.76 12.47
C GLN A 41 16.84 5.06 12.00
N LEU A 42 17.27 5.91 12.94
CA LEU A 42 17.97 7.17 12.64
C LEU A 42 19.36 6.95 12.02
N SER A 43 19.93 5.75 12.20
CA SER A 43 21.22 5.38 11.62
C SER A 43 21.09 4.69 10.27
N LYS A 44 19.86 4.40 9.79
CA LYS A 44 19.67 3.82 8.46
C LYS A 44 20.24 4.76 7.40
N GLY A 45 21.06 4.21 6.52
CA GLY A 45 21.67 4.96 5.44
C GLY A 45 20.61 5.50 4.48
N PHE A 46 20.92 6.62 3.83
CA PHE A 46 20.08 7.20 2.79
C PHE A 46 19.72 6.16 1.70
N GLU A 47 20.63 5.25 1.38
CA GLU A 47 20.45 4.19 0.38
C GLU A 47 19.27 3.24 0.69
N GLU A 48 19.08 2.83 1.96
CA GLU A 48 17.94 1.98 2.35
C GLU A 48 16.61 2.74 2.29
N MET A 49 16.62 4.05 2.57
CA MET A 49 15.44 4.90 2.40
C MET A 49 15.14 5.16 0.92
N VAL A 50 16.20 5.24 0.09
CA VAL A 50 16.09 5.42 -1.36
C VAL A 50 15.42 4.22 -2.00
N GLU A 51 15.76 2.97 -1.63
CA GLU A 51 15.17 1.78 -2.24
C GLU A 51 13.63 1.74 -2.11
N ALA A 52 13.10 2.01 -0.92
CA ALA A 52 11.67 2.10 -0.69
C ALA A 52 11.05 3.28 -1.45
N SER A 53 11.70 4.44 -1.45
CA SER A 53 11.19 5.63 -2.16
C SER A 53 11.21 5.49 -3.68
N VAL A 54 12.18 4.77 -4.26
CA VAL A 54 12.24 4.43 -5.69
C VAL A 54 11.10 3.48 -6.03
N SER A 55 10.89 2.43 -5.23
CA SER A 55 9.79 1.48 -5.43
C SER A 55 8.43 2.19 -5.43
N VAL A 56 8.18 3.09 -4.47
CA VAL A 56 6.95 3.90 -4.40
C VAL A 56 6.84 4.84 -5.60
N SER A 57 7.96 5.43 -6.05
CA SER A 57 7.96 6.31 -7.22
C SER A 57 7.58 5.56 -8.49
N LEU A 58 8.08 4.33 -8.67
CA LEU A 58 7.70 3.46 -9.79
C LEU A 58 6.21 3.08 -9.72
N VAL A 59 5.70 2.74 -8.54
CA VAL A 59 4.26 2.49 -8.33
C VAL A 59 3.44 3.72 -8.70
N ASN A 60 3.87 4.92 -8.31
CA ASN A 60 3.19 6.17 -8.66
C ASN A 60 3.16 6.41 -10.17
N THR A 61 4.26 6.14 -10.87
CA THR A 61 4.28 6.23 -12.35
C THR A 61 3.25 5.27 -12.96
N ILE A 62 3.26 4.00 -12.54
CA ILE A 62 2.30 2.99 -13.03
C ILE A 62 0.87 3.40 -12.71
N PHE A 63 0.59 3.86 -11.49
CA PHE A 63 -0.71 4.33 -11.06
C PHE A 63 -1.24 5.45 -11.97
N ASN A 64 -0.41 6.46 -12.26
CA ASN A 64 -0.81 7.57 -13.12
C ASN A 64 -1.09 7.10 -14.55
N THR A 65 -0.29 6.16 -15.09
CA THR A 65 -0.56 5.55 -16.39
C THR A 65 -1.89 4.78 -16.40
N LEU A 66 -2.13 3.92 -15.42
CA LEU A 66 -3.38 3.14 -15.32
C LEU A 66 -4.59 4.05 -15.14
N GLN A 67 -4.47 5.09 -14.30
CA GLN A 67 -5.55 6.05 -14.07
C GLN A 67 -5.88 6.83 -15.35
N ALA A 68 -4.87 7.24 -16.13
CA ALA A 68 -5.09 7.92 -17.41
C ALA A 68 -5.85 7.00 -18.39
N LEU A 69 -5.39 5.75 -18.55
CA LEU A 69 -6.04 4.76 -19.42
C LEU A 69 -7.50 4.49 -19.00
N GLN A 70 -7.76 4.37 -17.69
CA GLN A 70 -9.10 4.16 -17.17
C GLN A 70 -10.03 5.35 -17.47
N LYS A 71 -9.53 6.59 -17.38
CA LYS A 71 -10.30 7.80 -17.70
C LYS A 71 -10.57 7.95 -19.18
N GLU A 72 -9.59 7.67 -20.03
CA GLU A 72 -9.71 7.80 -21.48
C GLU A 72 -10.64 6.74 -22.08
N SER A 73 -10.52 5.49 -21.64
CA SER A 73 -11.38 4.41 -22.12
C SER A 73 -11.66 3.37 -21.03
N PRO A 74 -12.74 3.56 -20.24
CA PRO A 74 -13.12 2.62 -19.20
C PRO A 74 -13.35 1.19 -19.71
N LYS A 75 -13.95 1.06 -20.90
CA LYS A 75 -14.24 -0.23 -21.53
C LYS A 75 -12.97 -0.98 -21.93
N LEU A 76 -12.06 -0.33 -22.66
CA LEU A 76 -10.82 -0.96 -23.11
C LEU A 76 -9.91 -1.29 -21.92
N PHE A 77 -9.85 -0.41 -20.92
CA PHE A 77 -9.15 -0.68 -19.67
C PHE A 77 -9.68 -1.94 -18.97
N TYR A 78 -11.00 -2.04 -18.79
CA TYR A 78 -11.63 -3.23 -18.19
C TYR A 78 -11.38 -4.50 -19.01
N GLN A 79 -11.55 -4.43 -20.32
CA GLN A 79 -11.33 -5.56 -21.23
C GLN A 79 -9.87 -6.03 -21.22
N ALA A 80 -8.90 -5.10 -21.11
CA ALA A 80 -7.49 -5.45 -20.97
C ALA A 80 -7.20 -6.15 -19.64
N MET A 81 -7.77 -5.68 -18.53
CA MET A 81 -7.66 -6.36 -17.23
C MET A 81 -8.26 -7.77 -17.28
N LEU A 82 -9.43 -7.93 -17.90
CA LEU A 82 -10.07 -9.23 -18.07
C LEU A 82 -9.19 -10.21 -18.86
N CYS A 83 -8.54 -9.73 -19.92
CA CYS A 83 -7.58 -10.53 -20.69
C CYS A 83 -6.37 -10.98 -19.85
N LEU A 84 -5.85 -10.12 -18.95
CA LEU A 84 -4.77 -10.47 -18.04
C LEU A 84 -5.20 -11.58 -17.07
N ASP A 85 -6.34 -11.44 -16.42
CA ASP A 85 -6.85 -12.40 -15.41
C ASP A 85 -7.21 -13.75 -16.04
N THR A 86 -7.83 -13.73 -17.22
CA THR A 86 -8.22 -14.95 -17.94
C THR A 86 -7.09 -15.56 -18.76
N LYS A 87 -5.94 -14.88 -18.86
CA LYS A 87 -4.79 -15.23 -19.72
C LYS A 87 -5.14 -15.30 -21.21
N VAL A 88 -6.25 -14.70 -21.63
CA VAL A 88 -6.63 -14.58 -23.05
C VAL A 88 -5.76 -13.51 -23.70
N LYS A 89 -5.09 -13.87 -24.81
CA LYS A 89 -4.23 -12.93 -25.54
C LYS A 89 -5.09 -12.09 -26.50
N PRO A 90 -5.02 -10.75 -26.44
CA PRO A 90 -5.76 -9.89 -27.37
C PRO A 90 -5.46 -10.17 -28.85
N SER A 91 -4.23 -10.58 -29.16
CA SER A 91 -3.78 -10.90 -30.52
C SER A 91 -4.39 -12.19 -31.11
N SER A 92 -5.05 -13.02 -30.30
CA SER A 92 -5.63 -14.30 -30.71
C SER A 92 -7.04 -14.50 -30.17
N ILE A 93 -7.82 -13.42 -30.03
CA ILE A 93 -9.21 -13.49 -29.57
C ILE A 93 -10.08 -14.19 -30.63
N THR A 94 -10.83 -15.20 -30.18
CA THR A 94 -11.87 -15.86 -30.97
C THR A 94 -13.21 -15.10 -30.90
N PRO A 95 -14.15 -15.33 -31.84
CA PRO A 95 -15.48 -14.71 -31.79
C PRO A 95 -16.24 -14.97 -30.46
N SER A 96 -16.12 -16.17 -29.88
CA SER A 96 -16.73 -16.51 -28.60
C SER A 96 -16.15 -15.69 -27.44
N GLN A 97 -14.82 -15.54 -27.40
CA GLN A 97 -14.15 -14.72 -26.39
C GLN A 97 -14.51 -13.24 -26.53
N TYR A 98 -14.58 -12.74 -27.76
CA TYR A 98 -15.02 -11.36 -28.02
C TYR A 98 -16.45 -11.11 -27.50
N GLN A 99 -17.38 -12.01 -27.80
CA GLN A 99 -18.75 -11.93 -27.28
C GLN A 99 -18.80 -11.96 -25.75
N ALA A 100 -17.99 -12.81 -25.11
CA ALA A 100 -17.89 -12.86 -23.66
C ALA A 100 -17.34 -11.55 -23.07
N MET A 101 -16.34 -10.93 -23.69
CA MET A 101 -15.80 -9.63 -23.27
C MET A 101 -16.82 -8.49 -23.38
N GLU A 102 -17.64 -8.49 -24.44
CA GLU A 102 -18.70 -7.51 -24.61
C GLU A 102 -19.81 -7.70 -23.58
N PHE A 103 -20.23 -8.94 -23.36
CA PHE A 103 -21.27 -9.26 -22.38
C PHE A 103 -20.82 -8.91 -20.96
N THR A 104 -19.61 -9.29 -20.55
CA THR A 104 -19.06 -8.99 -19.22
C THR A 104 -18.91 -7.49 -18.98
N TRP A 105 -18.50 -6.71 -19.99
CA TRP A 105 -18.51 -5.25 -19.91
C TRP A 105 -19.92 -4.70 -19.62
N SER A 106 -20.93 -5.16 -20.36
CA SER A 106 -22.32 -4.70 -20.15
C SER A 106 -22.79 -4.97 -18.71
N GLN A 107 -22.41 -6.12 -18.13
CA GLN A 107 -22.73 -6.45 -16.75
C GLN A 107 -21.95 -5.58 -15.75
N PHE A 108 -20.67 -5.29 -16.03
CA PHE A 108 -19.86 -4.41 -15.18
C PHE A 108 -20.41 -2.98 -15.13
N GLU A 109 -20.81 -2.43 -16.28
CA GLU A 109 -21.38 -1.09 -16.41
C GLU A 109 -22.70 -0.95 -15.64
N LEU A 110 -23.57 -1.97 -15.72
CA LEU A 110 -24.84 -2.01 -14.98
C LEU A 110 -24.65 -2.09 -13.46
N ASN A 111 -23.69 -2.91 -13.02
CA ASN A 111 -23.47 -3.17 -11.60
C ASN A 111 -22.58 -2.12 -10.91
N LYS A 112 -21.97 -1.20 -11.67
CA LYS A 112 -21.05 -0.14 -11.19
C LYS A 112 -20.09 -0.65 -10.11
N LYS A 113 -19.50 -1.84 -10.31
CA LYS A 113 -18.55 -2.40 -9.34
C LYS A 113 -17.41 -1.40 -9.17
N LYS A 114 -17.27 -0.86 -7.96
CA LYS A 114 -16.39 0.29 -7.68
C LYS A 114 -14.92 -0.09 -7.49
N ASN A 115 -14.67 -1.34 -7.13
CA ASN A 115 -13.34 -1.81 -6.75
C ASN A 115 -12.71 -2.59 -7.90
N ILE A 116 -11.46 -2.26 -8.21
CA ILE A 116 -10.65 -2.93 -9.24
C ILE A 116 -10.13 -4.28 -8.71
N LEU A 117 -9.68 -4.30 -7.46
CA LEU A 117 -9.19 -5.51 -6.80
C LEU A 117 -10.30 -6.25 -6.07
N ASP A 118 -10.03 -7.52 -5.77
CA ASP A 118 -10.88 -8.32 -4.89
C ASP A 118 -11.00 -7.65 -3.50
N LYS A 119 -12.17 -7.80 -2.88
CA LYS A 119 -12.47 -7.20 -1.58
C LYS A 119 -11.56 -7.74 -0.49
N ASP A 120 -11.13 -9.00 -0.58
CA ASP A 120 -10.30 -9.63 0.44
C ASP A 120 -8.92 -8.97 0.52
N PHE A 121 -8.32 -8.64 -0.63
CA PHE A 121 -7.04 -7.92 -0.67
C PHE A 121 -7.18 -6.47 -0.22
N ILE A 122 -8.30 -5.81 -0.54
CA ILE A 122 -8.58 -4.45 -0.06
C ILE A 122 -8.73 -4.46 1.46
N GLN A 123 -9.47 -5.43 2.00
CA GLN A 123 -9.63 -5.60 3.43
C GLN A 123 -8.31 -5.92 4.12
N MET A 124 -7.51 -6.82 3.56
CA MET A 124 -6.17 -7.14 4.07
C MET A 124 -5.29 -5.89 4.13
N PHE A 125 -5.24 -5.10 3.05
CA PHE A 125 -4.48 -3.84 3.02
C PHE A 125 -4.92 -2.89 4.14
N ASN A 126 -6.22 -2.63 4.26
CA ASN A 126 -6.76 -1.73 5.28
C ASN A 126 -6.49 -2.24 6.70
N GLN A 127 -6.62 -3.55 6.95
CA GLN A 127 -6.36 -4.14 8.25
C GLN A 127 -4.89 -4.02 8.66
N VAL A 128 -3.96 -4.24 7.73
CA VAL A 128 -2.52 -4.09 7.96
C VAL A 128 -2.13 -2.63 8.15
N GLU A 129 -2.74 -1.71 7.41
CA GLU A 129 -2.48 -0.26 7.51
C GLU A 129 -3.00 0.29 8.85
N GLU A 130 -4.22 -0.07 9.24
CA GLU A 130 -4.88 0.44 10.45
C GLU A 130 -4.27 -0.16 11.73
N ASN A 131 -4.00 -1.47 11.73
CA ASN A 131 -3.64 -2.20 12.96
C ASN A 131 -2.18 -2.68 13.00
N GLY A 132 -1.45 -2.55 11.90
CA GLY A 132 -0.09 -3.06 11.75
C GLY A 132 -0.02 -4.55 11.39
N LEU A 133 1.04 -4.92 10.68
CA LEU A 133 1.26 -6.27 10.17
C LEU A 133 1.30 -7.33 11.29
N THR A 134 1.96 -7.04 12.40
CA THR A 134 2.12 -7.98 13.52
C THR A 134 0.77 -8.36 14.15
N TYR A 135 -0.14 -7.40 14.29
CA TYR A 135 -1.48 -7.65 14.83
C TYR A 135 -2.31 -8.49 13.85
N TYR A 136 -2.27 -8.14 12.56
CA TYR A 136 -2.99 -8.86 11.52
C TYR A 136 -2.59 -10.35 11.46
N THR A 137 -1.30 -10.66 11.53
CA THR A 137 -0.81 -12.04 11.44
C THR A 137 -1.12 -12.89 12.67
N GLN A 138 -1.14 -12.29 13.87
CA GLN A 138 -1.50 -12.99 15.10
C GLN A 138 -2.98 -13.41 15.11
N ASN A 139 -3.89 -12.52 14.69
CA ASN A 139 -5.32 -12.83 14.61
C ASN A 139 -5.65 -13.92 13.57
N GLN A 140 -4.85 -14.06 12.52
CA GLN A 140 -5.00 -15.14 11.54
C GLN A 140 -4.62 -16.51 12.11
N GLN A 141 -3.66 -16.57 13.06
CA GLN A 141 -3.27 -17.83 13.71
C GLN A 141 -4.36 -18.32 14.67
N GLU A 142 -4.95 -17.43 15.47
CA GLU A 142 -6.04 -17.77 16.39
C GLU A 142 -7.33 -18.23 15.68
N THR A 143 -7.55 -17.80 14.43
CA THR A 143 -8.72 -18.22 13.65
C THR A 143 -8.55 -19.64 13.08
N ASN A 144 -7.31 -20.06 12.75
CA ASN A 144 -7.02 -21.38 12.19
C ASN A 144 -6.85 -22.47 13.25
N ASP A 145 -6.60 -22.11 14.52
CA ASP A 145 -6.50 -23.06 15.63
C ASP A 145 -7.88 -23.43 16.23
N ASN A 146 -8.97 -22.81 15.75
CA ASN A 146 -10.34 -23.01 16.22
C ASN A 146 -11.26 -23.72 15.20
N GLU A 147 -10.72 -24.26 14.10
CA GLU A 147 -11.39 -25.16 13.14
C GLU A 147 -10.84 -26.59 13.23
#